data_AF-A0A0B6YF83-F1
#
_entry.id   AF-A0A0B6YF83-F1
#
_cell.length_a   1.000
_cell.length_b   1.000
_cell.length_c   1.000
_cell.angle_alpha   90.00
_cell.angle_beta   90.00
_cell.angle_gamma   90.00
#
_symmetry.space_group_name_H-M   'P 1'
#
loop_
_entity.id
_entity.type
_entity.pdbx_description
1 polymer ?
#
loop_
_entity_poly.entity_id
_entity_poly.type
_entity_poly.pdbx_seq_one_letter_code
_entity_poly.pdbx_strand_id
1 'polypeptide(L)'
;WHMQQFWGASGDFWQRQWENMYEFFNHDERLVFVIGSFLFTAAVFWSANILFILLDLTGWPSFLHKYKIQSDKNCPLKVSDFSRAVKVALFNQIVVGVPFSLLMYFLMTWRGCSCSPNDLPTFQWAVMEMIVFTLVEEICFYYFHRILHHPKIYKYVHKMH
;
A
#
# COMPACT_ATOMS: atom_id res chain seq x y z
N TRP A 1 30.32 1.32 17.91
CA TRP A 1 29.70 1.02 19.22
C TRP A 1 28.28 1.61 19.32
N HIS A 2 28.07 2.93 19.29
CA HIS A 2 26.72 3.53 19.37
C HIS A 2 25.79 3.20 18.19
N MET A 3 26.30 3.18 16.95
CA MET A 3 25.51 2.78 15.78
C MET A 3 25.03 1.33 15.92
N GLN A 4 25.91 0.37 16.25
CA GLN A 4 25.50 -1.02 16.46
C GLN A 4 24.45 -1.22 17.55
N GLN A 5 24.48 -0.46 18.65
CA GLN A 5 23.46 -0.55 19.71
C GLN A 5 22.13 0.06 19.29
N PHE A 6 22.12 1.26 18.69
CA PHE A 6 20.89 1.85 18.15
C PHE A 6 20.27 0.96 17.07
N TRP A 7 21.11 0.33 16.25
CA TRP A 7 20.69 -0.50 15.14
C TRP A 7 20.16 -1.85 15.63
N GLY A 8 20.81 -2.46 16.62
CA GLY A 8 20.29 -3.66 17.30
C GLY A 8 18.93 -3.40 17.96
N ALA A 9 18.81 -2.32 18.74
CA ALA A 9 17.56 -1.95 19.40
C ALA A 9 16.41 -1.67 18.40
N SER A 10 16.72 -1.08 17.25
CA SER A 10 15.74 -0.88 16.19
C SER A 10 15.26 -2.21 15.57
N GLY A 11 16.18 -3.16 15.34
CA GLY A 11 15.84 -4.51 14.86
C GLY A 11 14.95 -5.25 15.86
N ASP A 12 15.32 -5.22 17.14
CA ASP A 12 14.56 -5.87 18.22
C ASP A 12 13.14 -5.29 18.34
N PHE A 13 12.99 -3.98 18.16
CA PHE A 13 11.68 -3.34 18.15
C PHE A 13 10.79 -3.84 17.01
N TRP A 14 11.31 -3.84 15.76
CA TRP A 14 10.55 -4.29 14.60
C TRP A 14 10.19 -5.77 14.67
N GLN A 15 11.14 -6.60 15.10
CA GLN A 15 10.92 -8.03 15.31
C GLN A 15 9.83 -8.25 16.37
N ARG A 16 9.87 -7.52 17.49
CA ARG A 16 8.83 -7.60 18.52
C ARG A 16 7.45 -7.21 18.00
N GLN A 17 7.35 -6.16 17.19
CA GLN A 17 6.06 -5.77 16.62
C GLN A 17 5.53 -6.84 15.66
N TRP A 18 6.41 -7.46 14.88
CA TRP A 18 6.05 -8.57 14.00
C TRP A 18 5.59 -9.80 14.79
N GLU A 19 6.30 -10.18 15.86
CA GLU A 19 5.91 -11.26 16.78
C GLU A 19 4.52 -11.01 17.37
N ASN A 20 4.25 -9.81 17.90
CA ASN A 20 2.94 -9.47 18.45
C ASN A 20 1.81 -9.62 17.41
N MET A 21 2.07 -9.22 16.16
CA MET A 21 1.10 -9.38 15.07
C MET A 21 0.90 -10.86 14.73
N TYR A 22 1.98 -11.65 14.70
CA TYR A 22 1.92 -13.09 14.45
C TYR A 22 1.11 -13.83 15.52
N GLU A 23 1.34 -13.48 16.79
CA GLU A 23 0.57 -13.99 17.94
C GLU A 23 -0.90 -13.57 17.88
N PHE A 24 -1.19 -12.32 17.51
CA PHE A 24 -2.56 -11.82 17.36
C PHE A 24 -3.39 -12.64 16.37
N PHE A 25 -2.78 -13.09 15.27
CA PHE A 25 -3.41 -13.97 14.29
C PHE A 25 -3.27 -15.47 14.62
N ASN A 26 -2.89 -15.80 15.86
CA ASN A 26 -2.71 -17.16 16.35
C ASN A 26 -1.80 -18.01 15.45
N HIS A 27 -0.74 -17.40 14.93
CA HIS A 27 0.26 -18.06 14.08
C HIS A 27 -0.30 -18.58 12.74
N ASP A 28 -1.49 -18.13 12.30
CA ASP A 28 -2.04 -18.45 10.98
C ASP A 28 -1.42 -17.51 9.92
N GLU A 29 -0.38 -17.97 9.24
CA GLU A 29 0.34 -17.23 8.20
C GLU A 29 -0.58 -16.73 7.08
N ARG A 30 -1.60 -17.51 6.72
CA ARG A 30 -2.56 -17.11 5.68
C ARG A 30 -3.39 -15.92 6.14
N LEU A 31 -3.85 -15.92 7.40
CA LEU A 31 -4.59 -14.78 7.94
C LEU A 31 -3.70 -13.55 8.07
N VAL A 32 -2.46 -13.70 8.52
CA VAL A 32 -1.49 -12.60 8.57
C VAL A 32 -1.27 -12.01 7.18
N PHE A 33 -0.95 -12.85 6.19
CA PHE A 33 -0.63 -12.42 4.83
C PHE A 33 -1.82 -11.81 4.10
N VAL A 34 -3.02 -12.39 4.24
CA VAL A 34 -4.19 -11.94 3.49
C VAL A 34 -4.95 -10.85 4.23
N ILE A 35 -5.37 -11.12 5.47
CA ILE A 35 -6.21 -10.21 6.24
C ILE A 35 -5.37 -9.14 6.93
N GLY A 36 -4.26 -9.52 7.57
CA GLY A 36 -3.35 -8.58 8.23
C GLY A 36 -2.83 -7.53 7.25
N SER A 37 -2.27 -7.95 6.11
CA SER A 37 -1.80 -7.02 5.08
C SER A 37 -2.92 -6.19 4.47
N PHE A 38 -4.11 -6.76 4.26
CA PHE A 38 -5.26 -5.99 3.76
C PHE A 38 -5.67 -4.87 4.73
N LEU A 39 -5.82 -5.19 6.03
CA LEU A 39 -6.22 -4.22 7.04
C LEU A 39 -5.17 -3.12 7.20
N PHE A 40 -3.89 -3.49 7.25
CA PHE A 40 -2.79 -2.54 7.37
C PHE A 40 -2.74 -1.59 6.16
N THR A 41 -2.75 -2.14 4.95
CA THR A 41 -2.69 -1.31 3.72
C THR A 41 -3.93 -0.44 3.55
N ALA A 42 -5.12 -0.94 3.88
CA ALA A 42 -6.35 -0.15 3.86
C ALA A 42 -6.29 1.00 4.89
N ALA A 43 -5.85 0.72 6.12
CA ALA A 43 -5.72 1.73 7.16
C ALA A 43 -4.75 2.86 6.75
N VAL A 44 -3.59 2.49 6.20
CA VAL A 44 -2.61 3.47 5.68
C VAL A 44 -3.20 4.27 4.53
N PHE A 45 -3.85 3.62 3.56
CA PHE A 45 -4.49 4.29 2.44
C PHE A 45 -5.53 5.32 2.89
N TRP A 46 -6.51 4.92 3.72
CA TRP A 46 -7.59 5.79 4.12
C TRP A 46 -7.12 6.91 5.06
N SER A 47 -6.18 6.62 5.97
CA SER A 47 -5.62 7.64 6.86
C SER A 47 -4.80 8.69 6.12
N ALA A 48 -3.99 8.31 5.13
CA ALA A 48 -3.26 9.27 4.31
C ALA A 48 -4.21 10.11 3.43
N ASN A 49 -5.26 9.48 2.88
CA ASN A 49 -6.17 10.14 1.95
C ASN A 49 -7.23 11.00 2.63
N ILE A 50 -7.56 10.78 3.91
CA ILE A 50 -8.61 11.55 4.59
C ILE A 50 -8.33 13.06 4.58
N LEU A 51 -7.07 13.47 4.69
CA LEU A 51 -6.68 14.88 4.64
C LEU A 51 -6.98 15.51 3.27
N PHE A 52 -6.68 14.79 2.19
CA PHE A 52 -6.98 15.24 0.83
C PHE A 52 -8.49 15.25 0.56
N ILE A 53 -9.21 14.22 1.02
CA ILE A 53 -10.66 14.11 0.92
C ILE A 53 -11.35 15.29 1.63
N LEU A 54 -10.89 15.63 2.84
CA LEU A 54 -11.42 16.77 3.60
C LEU A 54 -11.20 18.08 2.84
N LEU A 55 -10.00 18.30 2.29
CA LEU A 55 -9.70 19.48 1.49
C LEU A 55 -10.57 19.58 0.23
N ASP A 56 -10.77 18.47 -0.49
CA ASP A 56 -11.54 18.45 -1.74
C ASP A 56 -13.05 18.58 -1.52
N LEU A 57 -13.59 18.05 -0.41
CA LEU A 57 -15.02 18.15 -0.09
C LEU A 57 -15.40 19.47 0.57
N THR A 58 -14.55 19.99 1.46
CA THR A 58 -14.90 21.16 2.30
C THR A 58 -14.22 22.44 1.86
N GLY A 59 -13.14 22.36 1.09
CA GLY A 59 -12.27 23.49 0.77
C GLY A 59 -11.48 24.04 1.97
N TRP A 60 -11.49 23.33 3.11
CA TRP A 60 -10.78 23.74 4.31
C TRP A 60 -9.54 22.87 4.55
N PRO A 61 -8.41 23.46 5.00
CA PRO A 61 -8.21 24.89 5.18
C PRO A 61 -7.87 25.61 3.86
N SER A 62 -8.49 26.78 3.66
CA SER A 62 -8.46 27.49 2.37
C SER A 62 -7.05 27.90 1.91
N PHE A 63 -6.11 28.09 2.83
CA PHE A 63 -4.73 28.44 2.51
C PHE A 63 -3.98 27.33 1.77
N LEU A 64 -4.45 26.07 1.81
CA LEU A 64 -3.83 24.96 1.09
C LEU A 64 -4.22 24.92 -0.38
N HIS A 65 -5.31 25.58 -0.79
CA HIS A 65 -5.74 25.58 -2.19
C HIS A 65 -4.70 26.15 -3.15
N LYS A 66 -3.87 27.09 -2.70
CA LYS A 66 -2.79 27.66 -3.53
C LYS A 66 -1.72 26.64 -3.93
N TYR A 67 -1.64 25.51 -3.24
CA TYR A 67 -0.70 24.42 -3.56
C TYR A 67 -1.34 23.33 -4.45
N LYS A 68 -2.63 23.42 -4.75
CA LYS A 68 -3.32 22.45 -5.59
C LYS A 68 -2.86 22.62 -7.04
N ILE A 69 -2.30 21.56 -7.62
CA ILE A 69 -1.78 21.55 -9.00
C ILE A 69 -2.90 21.82 -10.02
N GLN A 70 -4.11 21.34 -9.75
CA GLN A 70 -5.29 21.53 -10.60
C GLN A 70 -6.37 22.33 -9.85
N SER A 71 -6.18 23.65 -9.75
CA SER A 71 -7.09 24.56 -9.03
C SER A 71 -8.54 24.53 -9.53
N ASP A 72 -8.73 24.25 -10.81
CA ASP A 72 -10.01 24.42 -11.49
C ASP A 72 -10.83 23.12 -11.54
N LYS A 73 -10.23 22.00 -11.13
CA LYS A 73 -10.87 20.68 -11.15
C LYS A 73 -11.29 20.27 -9.75
N ASN A 74 -12.52 19.74 -9.66
CA ASN A 74 -13.06 19.13 -8.46
C ASN A 74 -13.01 20.08 -7.24
N CYS A 75 -13.40 21.34 -7.44
CA CYS A 75 -13.44 22.38 -6.40
C CYS A 75 -14.79 23.11 -6.39
N PRO A 76 -15.71 22.78 -5.46
CA PRO A 76 -15.67 21.64 -4.55
C PRO A 76 -15.94 20.31 -5.29
N LEU A 77 -15.43 19.21 -4.76
CA LEU A 77 -15.74 17.88 -5.28
C LEU A 77 -17.22 17.57 -5.03
N LYS A 78 -17.94 17.16 -6.08
CA LYS A 78 -19.33 16.73 -5.94
C LYS A 78 -19.40 15.46 -5.10
N VAL A 79 -20.28 15.44 -4.09
CA VAL A 79 -20.49 14.28 -3.22
C VAL A 79 -20.86 13.01 -4.00
N SER A 80 -21.59 13.14 -5.11
CA SER A 80 -21.92 12.02 -5.99
C SER A 80 -20.69 11.39 -6.64
N ASP A 81 -19.74 12.21 -7.08
CA ASP A 81 -18.51 11.76 -7.73
C ASP A 81 -17.56 11.17 -6.69
N PHE A 82 -17.49 11.77 -5.50
CA PHE A 82 -16.80 11.20 -4.34
C PHE A 82 -17.34 9.81 -3.98
N SER A 83 -18.66 9.68 -3.82
CA SER A 83 -19.30 8.39 -3.49
C SER A 83 -19.01 7.32 -4.55
N ARG A 84 -19.00 7.70 -5.84
CA ARG A 84 -18.60 6.80 -6.92
C ARG A 84 -17.14 6.37 -6.78
N ALA A 85 -16.22 7.29 -6.53
CA ALA A 85 -14.81 6.98 -6.36
C ALA A 85 -14.55 6.05 -5.16
N VAL A 86 -15.20 6.31 -4.02
CA VAL A 86 -15.11 5.45 -2.82
C VAL A 86 -15.61 4.03 -3.12
N LYS A 87 -16.74 3.88 -3.83
CA LYS A 87 -17.26 2.55 -4.20
C LYS A 87 -16.29 1.79 -5.09
N VAL A 88 -15.68 2.46 -6.07
CA VAL A 88 -14.67 1.85 -6.95
C VAL A 88 -13.42 1.47 -6.14
N ALA A 89 -12.95 2.34 -5.24
CA ALA A 89 -11.81 2.05 -4.38
C ALA A 89 -12.05 0.82 -3.49
N LEU A 90 -13.21 0.76 -2.82
CA LEU A 90 -13.59 -0.38 -1.97
C LEU A 90 -13.76 -1.67 -2.79
N PHE A 91 -14.36 -1.58 -3.98
CA PHE A 91 -14.45 -2.72 -4.89
C PHE A 91 -13.05 -3.24 -5.26
N ASN A 92 -12.14 -2.35 -5.66
CA ASN A 92 -10.77 -2.74 -6.01
C ASN A 92 -10.01 -3.32 -4.81
N GLN A 93 -10.14 -2.74 -3.62
CA GLN A 93 -9.49 -3.23 -2.41
C GLN A 93 -10.01 -4.63 -2.00
N ILE A 94 -11.33 -4.82 -2.02
CA ILE A 94 -11.95 -6.05 -1.51
C ILE A 94 -12.03 -7.13 -2.60
N VAL A 95 -12.69 -6.84 -3.71
CA VAL A 95 -13.03 -7.84 -4.73
C VAL A 95 -11.82 -8.19 -5.60
N VAL A 96 -10.90 -7.26 -5.80
CA VAL A 96 -9.67 -7.53 -6.56
C VAL A 96 -8.50 -7.80 -5.61
N GLY A 97 -8.29 -6.95 -4.62
CA GLY A 97 -7.14 -7.01 -3.72
C GLY A 97 -7.09 -8.26 -2.84
N VAL A 98 -8.21 -8.65 -2.21
CA VAL A 98 -8.20 -9.83 -1.31
C VAL A 98 -7.96 -11.14 -2.07
N PRO A 99 -8.66 -11.45 -3.18
CA PRO A 99 -8.36 -12.64 -3.97
C PRO A 99 -6.94 -12.64 -4.54
N PHE A 100 -6.45 -11.47 -4.98
CA PHE A 100 -5.07 -11.34 -5.44
C PHE A 100 -4.07 -11.65 -4.32
N SER A 101 -4.28 -11.11 -3.11
CA SER A 101 -3.44 -11.41 -1.94
C SER A 101 -3.46 -12.89 -1.59
N LEU A 102 -4.62 -13.55 -1.66
CA LEU A 102 -4.73 -14.99 -1.44
C LEU A 102 -3.96 -15.79 -2.51
N LEU A 103 -4.04 -15.40 -3.78
CA LEU A 103 -3.24 -16.01 -4.84
C LEU A 103 -1.74 -15.82 -4.58
N MET A 104 -1.34 -14.62 -4.18
CA MET A 104 0.05 -14.32 -3.85
C MET A 104 0.54 -15.12 -2.64
N TYR A 105 -0.29 -15.36 -1.63
CA TYR A 105 0.04 -16.24 -0.52
C TYR A 105 0.40 -17.65 -1.01
N PHE A 106 -0.40 -18.23 -1.90
CA PHE A 106 -0.09 -19.54 -2.49
C PHE A 106 1.20 -19.54 -3.32
N LEU A 107 1.48 -18.47 -4.07
CA LEU A 107 2.72 -18.36 -4.84
C LEU A 107 3.96 -18.20 -3.94
N MET A 108 3.85 -17.43 -2.86
CA MET A 108 4.94 -17.19 -1.92
C MET A 108 5.23 -18.44 -1.09
N THR A 109 4.20 -19.11 -0.59
CA THR A 109 4.36 -20.42 0.09
C THR A 109 4.94 -21.48 -0.85
N TRP A 110 4.52 -21.53 -2.12
CA TRP A 110 5.13 -22.41 -3.12
C TRP A 110 6.63 -22.13 -3.34
N ARG A 111 7.03 -20.86 -3.24
CA ARG A 111 8.44 -20.45 -3.28
C ARG A 111 9.23 -20.73 -1.99
N GLY A 112 8.58 -21.23 -0.94
CA GLY A 112 9.21 -21.48 0.36
C GLY A 112 9.31 -20.24 1.26
N CYS A 113 8.55 -19.19 0.98
CA CYS A 113 8.45 -18.04 1.88
C CYS A 113 7.44 -18.31 3.00
N SER A 114 7.70 -17.76 4.18
CA SER A 114 6.82 -17.81 5.34
C SER A 114 6.58 -16.40 5.90
N CYS A 115 5.62 -16.28 6.82
CA CYS A 115 5.44 -15.10 7.67
C CYS A 115 6.03 -15.29 9.08
N SER A 116 6.77 -16.39 9.32
CA SER A 116 7.34 -16.71 10.62
C SER A 116 8.32 -15.63 11.08
N PRO A 117 8.27 -15.17 12.35
CA PRO A 117 9.24 -14.26 12.90
C PRO A 117 10.70 -14.75 12.82
N ASN A 118 10.91 -16.07 12.78
CA ASN A 118 12.23 -16.69 12.66
C ASN A 118 12.85 -16.53 11.26
N ASP A 119 12.04 -16.24 10.26
CA ASP A 119 12.46 -16.14 8.86
C ASP A 119 12.62 -14.67 8.41
N LEU A 120 12.57 -13.72 9.36
CA LEU A 120 12.81 -12.31 9.07
C LEU A 120 14.25 -12.08 8.60
N PRO A 121 14.46 -11.27 7.55
CA PRO A 121 15.80 -10.96 7.08
C PRO A 121 16.56 -10.13 8.11
N THR A 122 17.88 -10.17 8.03
CA THR A 122 18.69 -9.19 8.76
C THR A 122 18.37 -7.79 8.26
N PHE A 123 18.51 -6.78 9.12
CA PHE A 123 18.21 -5.40 8.76
C PHE A 123 18.98 -4.93 7.51
N GLN A 124 20.26 -5.30 7.36
CA GLN A 124 21.06 -4.95 6.18
C GLN A 124 20.53 -5.60 4.91
N TRP A 125 20.07 -6.85 5.00
CA TRP A 125 19.46 -7.54 3.88
C TRP A 125 18.14 -6.87 3.47
N ALA A 126 17.29 -6.51 4.44
CA ALA A 126 16.08 -5.75 4.18
C ALA A 126 16.36 -4.41 3.47
N VAL A 127 17.38 -3.66 3.91
CA VAL A 127 17.78 -2.40 3.24
C VAL A 127 18.26 -2.66 1.80
N MET A 128 19.04 -3.72 1.58
CA MET A 128 19.50 -4.10 0.23
C MET A 128 18.32 -4.47 -0.67
N GLU A 129 17.40 -5.32 -0.18
CA GLU A 129 16.18 -5.70 -0.89
C GLU A 129 15.32 -4.48 -1.22
N MET A 130 15.16 -3.53 -0.29
CA MET A 130 14.44 -2.29 -0.56
C MET A 130 15.05 -1.51 -1.73
N ILE A 131 16.38 -1.36 -1.77
CA ILE A 131 17.06 -0.67 -2.88
C ILE A 131 16.80 -1.40 -4.21
N VAL A 132 16.99 -2.72 -4.23
CA VAL A 132 16.79 -3.53 -5.44
C VAL A 132 15.33 -3.48 -5.90
N PHE A 133 14.38 -3.67 -4.98
CA PHE A 133 12.96 -3.67 -5.31
C PHE A 133 12.45 -2.30 -5.73
N THR A 134 12.96 -1.19 -5.18
CA THR A 134 12.64 0.15 -5.69
C THR A 134 13.12 0.34 -7.13
N LEU A 135 14.32 -0.12 -7.49
CA LEU A 135 14.79 -0.05 -8.87
C LEU A 135 13.95 -0.90 -9.82
N VAL A 136 13.58 -2.11 -9.40
CA VAL A 136 12.69 -2.99 -10.16
C VAL A 136 11.30 -2.36 -10.31
N GLU A 137 10.76 -1.77 -9.24
CA GLU A 137 9.48 -1.07 -9.24
C GLU A 137 9.49 0.08 -10.24
N GLU A 138 10.51 0.94 -10.24
CA GLU A 138 10.65 2.06 -11.18
C GLU A 138 10.59 1.58 -12.65
N ILE A 139 11.33 0.52 -12.97
CA ILE A 139 11.35 -0.06 -14.32
C ILE A 139 9.98 -0.65 -14.67
N CYS A 140 9.43 -1.50 -13.79
CA CYS A 140 8.14 -2.14 -14.00
C CYS A 140 7.03 -1.09 -14.15
N PHE A 141 6.98 -0.11 -13.27
CA PHE A 141 5.99 0.96 -13.27
C PHE A 141 6.01 1.70 -14.60
N TYR A 142 7.17 2.11 -15.09
CA TYR A 142 7.28 2.80 -16.38
C TYR A 142 6.69 1.98 -17.54
N TYR A 143 7.08 0.72 -17.67
CA TYR A 143 6.63 -0.11 -18.78
C TYR A 143 5.15 -0.51 -18.66
N PHE A 144 4.68 -0.87 -17.46
CA PHE A 144 3.27 -1.14 -17.24
C PHE A 144 2.42 0.10 -17.49
N HIS A 145 2.83 1.26 -16.99
CA HIS A 145 2.13 2.51 -17.23
C HIS A 145 2.06 2.84 -18.73
N ARG A 146 3.16 2.67 -19.46
CA ARG A 146 3.18 2.83 -20.92
C ARG A 146 2.24 1.87 -21.64
N ILE A 147 2.17 0.61 -21.21
CA ILE A 147 1.23 -0.38 -21.76
C ILE A 147 -0.22 0.03 -21.46
N LEU A 148 -0.50 0.50 -20.24
CA LEU A 148 -1.84 0.94 -19.85
C LEU A 148 -2.28 2.21 -20.60
N HIS A 149 -1.34 3.01 -21.11
CA HIS A 149 -1.60 4.10 -22.05
C HIS A 149 -1.89 3.66 -23.49
N HIS A 150 -1.75 2.37 -23.81
CA HIS A 150 -2.06 1.89 -25.14
C HIS A 150 -3.54 2.18 -25.48
N PRO A 151 -3.88 2.69 -26.69
CA PRO A 151 -5.23 3.18 -27.01
C PRO A 151 -6.36 2.18 -26.76
N LYS A 152 -6.07 0.88 -26.87
CA LYS A 152 -7.04 -0.20 -26.61
C LYS A 152 -7.42 -0.35 -25.13
N ILE A 153 -6.53 0.02 -24.20
CA ILE A 153 -6.69 -0.21 -22.75
C ILE A 153 -6.92 1.11 -22.00
N TYR A 154 -6.31 2.20 -22.48
CA TYR A 154 -6.31 3.53 -21.85
C TYR A 154 -7.67 3.96 -21.29
N LYS A 155 -8.72 3.90 -22.10
CA LYS A 155 -10.05 4.38 -21.69
C LYS A 155 -10.71 3.57 -20.56
N TYR A 156 -10.27 2.34 -20.34
CA TYR A 156 -10.87 1.42 -19.36
C TYR A 156 -10.11 1.37 -18.03
N VAL A 157 -8.80 1.65 -18.05
CA VAL A 157 -7.96 1.55 -16.86
C VAL A 157 -7.32 2.90 -16.56
N HIS A 158 -6.45 3.39 -17.45
CA HIS A 158 -5.61 4.54 -17.13
C HIS A 158 -6.35 5.89 -17.16
N LYS A 159 -7.42 6.03 -17.95
CA LYS A 159 -8.26 7.24 -17.95
C LYS A 159 -9.18 7.31 -16.72
N MET A 160 -9.51 6.17 -16.13
CA MET A 160 -10.36 6.10 -14.94
C MET A 160 -9.59 6.47 -13.66
N HIS A 161 -8.31 6.09 -13.60
CA HIS A 161 -7.37 6.51 -12.58
C HIS A 161 -7.11 8.02 -12.69
#